data_AF-A0A6S7K1N3-F1
#
_entry.id   AF-A0A6S7K1N3-F1
#
_cell.length_a   1.000
_cell.length_b   1.000
_cell.length_c   1.000
_cell.angle_alpha   90.00
_cell.angle_beta   90.00
_cell.angle_gamma   90.00
#
_symmetry.space_group_name_H-M   'P 1'
#
loop_
_entity.id
_entity.type
_entity.pdbx_description
1 polymer ?
#
loop_
_entity_poly.entity_id
_entity_poly.type
_entity_poly.pdbx_seq_one_letter_code
_entity_poly.pdbx_strand_id
1 'polypeptide(L)'
;MELQKPYCEVCWLFADRASPNYENHRGWINGVSGSLHNMLEKIKRHEACNMHIQATAVYMRWKSGKTVDKDNEKEIRNNALFWVKVLDRIITIILTLATLTLAFRGHNEHVHDNICEGGNFLGMVYLMAQYDEILAKVISLPARATKYLSPKIQNELIELLAKTVTVSLVHKINASPFWALILDSTSDITRIDQLSVIIRRVQIDGDNCSIEENFLGFVK
;
A
#
# COMPACT_ATOMS: atom_id res chain seq x y z
N MET A 1 12.13 -23.52 -4.49
CA MET A 1 11.40 -22.96 -3.34
C MET A 1 12.33 -23.07 -2.14
N GLU A 2 13.08 -22.01 -1.81
CA GLU A 2 13.98 -22.05 -0.65
C GLU A 2 13.14 -22.18 0.61
N LEU A 3 13.33 -23.26 1.36
CA LEU A 3 12.70 -23.45 2.67
C LEU A 3 13.08 -22.28 3.58
N GLN A 4 12.09 -21.66 4.22
CA GLN A 4 12.32 -20.67 5.28
C GLN A 4 13.19 -21.32 6.36
N LYS A 5 14.43 -20.84 6.48
CA LYS A 5 15.38 -21.34 7.47
C LYS A 5 15.07 -20.70 8.83
N PRO A 6 15.15 -21.44 9.94
CA PRO A 6 14.93 -20.89 11.26
C PRO A 6 16.02 -19.88 11.61
N TYR A 7 15.64 -18.77 12.24
CA TYR A 7 16.52 -17.70 12.69
C TYR A 7 16.06 -17.19 14.05
N CYS A 8 16.90 -16.42 14.73
CA CYS A 8 16.56 -15.74 15.98
C CYS A 8 16.20 -14.29 15.67
N GLU A 9 14.95 -13.90 15.91
CA GLU A 9 14.47 -12.53 15.68
C GLU A 9 15.27 -11.48 16.46
N VAL A 10 15.55 -11.75 17.74
CA VAL A 10 16.30 -10.85 18.62
C VAL A 10 17.70 -10.59 18.08
N CYS A 11 18.40 -11.64 17.66
CA CYS A 11 19.74 -11.50 17.08
C CYS A 11 19.70 -10.90 15.68
N TRP A 12 18.66 -11.17 14.89
CA TRP A 12 18.49 -10.56 13.58
C TRP A 12 18.39 -9.03 13.66
N LEU A 13 17.65 -8.55 14.66
CA LEU A 13 17.43 -7.12 14.93
C LEU A 13 18.59 -6.44 15.67
N PHE A 14 19.17 -7.08 16.69
CA PHE A 14 20.02 -6.40 17.69
C PHE A 14 21.42 -7.01 17.89
N ALA A 15 21.81 -8.05 17.16
CA ALA A 15 23.16 -8.59 17.28
C ALA A 15 24.21 -7.60 16.72
N ASP A 16 25.34 -7.50 17.42
CA ASP A 16 26.48 -6.70 16.97
C ASP A 16 27.17 -7.39 15.78
N ARG A 17 27.00 -6.79 14.59
CA ARG A 17 27.59 -7.28 13.33
C ARG A 17 29.07 -6.91 13.17
N ALA A 18 29.59 -6.00 13.99
CA ALA A 18 31.00 -5.65 14.03
C ALA A 18 31.79 -6.55 14.99
N SER A 19 31.11 -7.38 15.78
CA SER A 19 31.76 -8.27 16.74
C SER A 19 32.69 -9.27 16.04
N PRO A 20 33.90 -9.54 16.57
CA PRO A 20 34.79 -10.59 16.05
C PRO A 20 34.15 -11.98 16.01
N ASN A 21 33.14 -12.21 16.86
CA ASN A 21 32.41 -13.47 16.96
C ASN A 21 31.19 -13.57 16.03
N TYR A 22 30.94 -12.54 15.20
CA TYR A 22 29.78 -12.49 14.31
C TYR A 22 29.70 -13.69 13.36
N GLU A 23 30.83 -14.12 12.79
CA GLU A 23 30.87 -15.25 11.84
C GLU A 23 30.35 -16.56 12.45
N ASN A 24 30.59 -16.77 13.74
CA ASN A 24 30.09 -17.94 14.48
C ASN A 24 28.59 -17.84 14.80
N HIS A 25 28.01 -16.64 14.68
CA HIS A 25 26.63 -16.33 15.03
C HIS A 25 25.73 -16.02 13.82
N ARG A 26 26.33 -15.78 12.64
CA ARG A 26 25.63 -15.40 11.39
C ARG A 26 24.51 -16.36 10.99
N GLY A 27 24.63 -17.64 11.34
CA GLY A 27 23.62 -18.65 11.06
C GLY A 27 22.28 -18.34 11.72
N TRP A 28 22.26 -17.72 12.90
CA TRP A 28 21.02 -17.34 13.57
C TRP A 28 20.41 -16.02 13.06
N ILE A 29 21.11 -15.32 12.18
CA ILE A 29 20.66 -14.06 11.56
C ILE A 29 20.19 -14.32 10.12
N ASN A 30 21.00 -15.05 9.34
CA ASN A 30 20.74 -15.32 7.92
C ASN A 30 20.00 -16.65 7.69
N GLY A 31 19.74 -17.42 8.75
CA GLY A 31 19.04 -18.70 8.70
C GLY A 31 19.95 -19.90 8.95
N VAL A 32 19.56 -20.73 9.93
CA VAL A 32 20.32 -21.91 10.34
C VAL A 32 20.11 -23.01 9.33
N SER A 33 21.19 -23.48 8.71
CA SER A 33 21.16 -24.59 7.76
C SER A 33 21.51 -25.90 8.48
N GLY A 34 20.74 -26.97 8.25
CA GLY A 34 21.04 -28.33 8.73
C GLY A 34 19.84 -29.09 9.30
N SER A 35 20.05 -30.40 9.57
CA SER A 35 19.03 -31.32 10.10
C SER A 35 18.44 -30.86 11.44
N LEU A 36 17.12 -31.03 11.60
CA LEU A 36 16.34 -30.71 12.80
C LEU A 36 16.75 -31.55 14.02
N HIS A 37 17.43 -32.67 13.79
CA HIS A 37 17.75 -33.68 14.80
C HIS A 37 18.55 -33.12 16.01
N ASN A 38 19.34 -32.06 15.81
CA ASN A 38 20.12 -31.42 16.88
C ASN A 38 19.73 -29.93 17.08
N MET A 39 18.53 -29.54 16.65
CA MET A 39 18.11 -28.13 16.69
C MET A 39 17.97 -27.61 18.12
N LEU A 40 17.44 -28.43 19.03
CA LEU A 40 17.27 -28.05 20.44
C LEU A 40 18.61 -27.75 21.12
N GLU A 41 19.65 -28.56 20.87
CA GLU A 41 20.98 -28.30 21.41
C GLU A 41 21.61 -27.04 20.81
N LYS A 42 21.40 -26.81 19.51
CA LYS A 42 21.86 -25.58 18.85
C LYS A 42 21.17 -24.34 19.42
N ILE A 43 19.87 -24.40 19.71
CA ILE A 43 19.11 -23.33 20.38
C ILE A 43 19.68 -23.08 21.77
N LYS A 44 19.84 -24.12 22.60
CA LYS A 44 20.39 -23.97 23.96
C LYS A 44 21.79 -23.32 23.94
N ARG A 45 22.66 -23.74 23.02
CA ARG A 45 23.99 -23.15 22.86
C ARG A 45 23.91 -21.69 22.36
N HIS A 46 22.95 -21.38 21.51
CA HIS A 46 22.70 -20.02 21.02
C HIS A 46 22.19 -19.10 22.13
N GLU A 47 21.18 -19.52 22.89
CA GLU A 47 20.60 -18.75 24.01
C GLU A 47 21.65 -18.43 25.08
N ALA A 48 22.59 -19.34 25.31
CA ALA A 48 23.70 -19.15 26.24
C ALA A 48 24.86 -18.30 25.68
N CYS A 49 24.85 -17.94 24.39
CA CYS A 49 25.97 -17.23 23.80
C CYS A 49 25.93 -15.73 24.15
N ASN A 50 27.12 -15.13 24.32
CA ASN A 50 27.23 -13.74 24.74
C ASN A 50 26.53 -12.78 23.76
N MET A 51 26.63 -13.03 22.45
CA MET A 51 25.94 -12.21 21.44
C MET A 51 24.41 -12.24 21.60
N HIS A 52 23.81 -13.41 21.86
CA HIS A 52 22.38 -13.51 22.10
C HIS A 52 21.97 -12.81 23.39
N ILE A 53 22.73 -13.00 24.48
CA ILE A 53 22.46 -12.35 25.76
C ILE A 53 22.53 -10.83 25.63
N GLN A 54 23.54 -10.30 24.93
CA GLN A 54 23.67 -8.86 24.68
C GLN A 54 22.52 -8.33 23.81
N ALA A 55 22.22 -8.99 22.69
CA ALA A 55 21.10 -8.64 21.83
C ALA A 55 19.76 -8.66 22.60
N THR A 56 19.57 -9.65 23.47
CA THR A 56 18.39 -9.77 24.34
C THR A 56 18.34 -8.65 25.37
N ALA A 57 19.47 -8.26 25.97
CA ALA A 57 19.51 -7.13 26.89
C ALA A 57 19.11 -5.82 26.21
N VAL A 58 19.56 -5.59 24.96
CA VAL A 58 19.14 -4.45 24.15
C VAL A 58 17.66 -4.53 23.78
N TYR A 59 17.19 -5.69 23.32
CA TYR A 59 15.77 -5.93 23.02
C TYR A 59 14.86 -5.66 24.22
N MET A 60 15.24 -6.12 25.42
CA MET A 60 14.48 -5.86 26.64
C MET A 60 14.45 -4.37 26.99
N ARG A 61 15.55 -3.64 26.80
CA ARG A 61 15.58 -2.17 26.98
C ARG A 61 14.68 -1.47 25.96
N TRP A 62 14.75 -1.86 24.69
CA TRP A 62 13.88 -1.36 23.62
C TRP A 62 12.40 -1.63 23.92
N LYS A 63 12.05 -2.87 24.29
CA LYS A 63 10.69 -3.26 24.68
C LYS A 63 10.19 -2.51 25.92
N SER A 64 11.07 -2.18 26.87
CA SER A 64 10.72 -1.36 28.03
C SER A 64 10.59 0.14 27.72
N GLY A 65 10.88 0.57 26.49
CA GLY A 65 10.82 1.97 26.07
C GLY A 65 11.79 2.86 26.84
N LYS A 66 12.99 2.34 27.15
CA LYS A 66 14.08 3.04 27.85
C LYS A 66 15.30 3.28 26.95
N THR A 67 15.14 3.22 25.63
CA THR A 67 16.20 3.52 24.67
C THR A 67 16.33 5.03 24.48
N VAL A 68 17.56 5.48 24.18
CA VAL A 68 17.85 6.89 23.86
C VAL A 68 17.01 7.37 22.67
N ASP A 69 16.71 6.46 21.73
CA ASP A 69 16.01 6.78 20.48
C ASP A 69 14.48 6.82 20.59
N LYS A 70 13.89 6.73 21.79
CA LYS A 70 12.43 6.66 21.94
C LYS A 70 11.72 7.89 21.37
N ASP A 71 12.28 9.07 21.56
CA ASP A 71 11.69 10.31 21.04
C ASP A 71 11.80 10.37 19.51
N ASN A 72 12.94 9.94 18.95
CA ASN A 72 13.12 9.78 17.50
C ASN A 72 12.14 8.75 16.91
N GLU A 73 11.99 7.59 17.54
CA GLU A 73 11.07 6.55 17.10
C GLU A 73 9.61 7.04 17.15
N LYS A 74 9.26 7.79 18.20
CA LYS A 74 7.95 8.44 18.32
C LYS A 74 7.73 9.46 17.20
N GLU A 75 8.72 10.27 16.87
CA GLU A 75 8.64 11.24 15.77
C GLU A 75 8.45 10.54 14.42
N ILE A 76 9.24 9.50 14.14
CA ILE A 76 9.11 8.69 12.92
C ILE A 76 7.71 8.09 12.80
N ARG A 77 7.19 7.50 13.89
CA ARG A 77 5.82 6.96 13.92
C ARG A 77 4.78 8.04 13.68
N ASN A 78 4.91 9.21 14.32
CA ASN A 78 3.98 10.32 14.13
C ASN A 78 3.99 10.83 12.68
N ASN A 79 5.18 10.91 12.07
CA ASN A 79 5.33 11.29 10.66
C ASN A 79 4.72 10.24 9.72
N ALA A 80 4.89 8.94 10.00
CA ALA A 80 4.26 7.88 9.23
C ALA A 80 2.73 7.96 9.35
N LEU A 81 2.19 8.13 10.55
CA LEU A 81 0.75 8.29 10.79
C LEU A 81 0.19 9.53 10.11
N PHE A 82 0.96 10.64 10.07
CA PHE A 82 0.58 11.83 9.33
C PHE A 82 0.39 11.52 7.84
N TRP A 83 1.35 10.84 7.20
CA TRP A 83 1.25 10.51 5.78
C TRP A 83 0.17 9.47 5.46
N VAL A 84 -0.10 8.51 6.35
CA VAL A 84 -1.27 7.61 6.23
C VAL A 84 -2.56 8.43 6.17
N LYS A 85 -2.71 9.42 7.06
CA LYS A 85 -3.88 10.31 7.05
C LYS A 85 -3.97 11.16 5.78
N VAL A 86 -2.84 11.62 5.23
CA VAL A 86 -2.81 12.35 3.95
C VAL A 86 -3.28 11.45 2.80
N LEU A 87 -2.74 10.23 2.71
CA LEU A 87 -3.09 9.27 1.65
C LEU A 87 -4.57 8.88 1.69
N ASP A 88 -5.12 8.66 2.89
CA ASP A 88 -6.54 8.38 3.11
C ASP A 88 -7.45 9.45 2.47
N ARG A 89 -7.12 10.73 2.65
CA ARG A 89 -7.86 11.85 2.05
C ARG A 89 -7.69 11.91 0.54
N ILE A 90 -6.46 11.74 0.04
CA ILE A 90 -6.17 11.73 -1.40
C ILE A 90 -6.95 10.59 -2.09
N ILE A 91 -6.94 9.39 -1.51
CA ILE A 91 -7.69 8.24 -2.01
C ILE A 91 -9.19 8.53 -2.00
N THR A 92 -9.71 9.12 -0.91
CA THR A 92 -11.12 9.51 -0.81
C THR A 92 -11.53 10.49 -1.91
N ILE A 93 -10.70 11.51 -2.18
CA ILE A 93 -10.93 12.43 -3.30
C ILE A 93 -10.94 11.68 -4.63
N ILE A 94 -9.97 10.79 -4.85
CA ILE A 94 -9.87 10.01 -6.09
C ILE A 94 -11.12 9.15 -6.31
N LEU A 95 -11.54 8.42 -5.28
CA LEU A 95 -12.75 7.59 -5.31
C LEU A 95 -14.01 8.42 -5.54
N THR A 96 -14.10 9.62 -4.94
CA THR A 96 -15.22 10.53 -5.13
C THR A 96 -15.32 10.98 -6.58
N LEU A 97 -14.21 11.42 -7.18
CA LEU A 97 -14.18 11.82 -8.59
C LEU A 97 -14.52 10.66 -9.52
N ALA A 98 -13.97 9.47 -9.28
CA ALA A 98 -14.29 8.27 -10.04
C ALA A 98 -15.78 7.91 -9.99
N THR A 99 -16.35 7.91 -8.79
CA THR A 99 -17.76 7.54 -8.55
C THR A 99 -18.72 8.53 -9.21
N LEU A 100 -18.36 9.82 -9.22
CA LEU A 100 -19.14 10.87 -9.88
C LEU A 100 -18.82 11.00 -11.37
N THR A 101 -17.95 10.14 -11.93
CA THR A 101 -17.49 10.21 -13.33
C THR A 101 -16.87 11.57 -13.71
N LEU A 102 -16.28 12.27 -12.74
CA LEU A 102 -15.65 13.57 -12.93
C LEU A 102 -14.22 13.39 -13.44
N ALA A 103 -13.85 14.20 -14.43
CA ALA A 103 -12.47 14.25 -14.91
C ALA A 103 -11.53 14.65 -13.78
N PHE A 104 -10.43 13.92 -13.61
CA PHE A 104 -9.46 14.19 -12.54
C PHE A 104 -8.62 15.44 -12.82
N ARG A 105 -8.31 15.68 -14.09
CA ARG A 105 -7.37 16.69 -14.58
C ARG A 105 -8.04 17.63 -15.57
N GLY A 106 -7.54 18.86 -15.62
CA GLY A 106 -7.91 19.87 -16.61
C GLY A 106 -7.05 19.77 -17.87
N HIS A 107 -7.31 20.67 -18.84
CA HIS A 107 -6.54 20.77 -20.08
C HIS A 107 -5.11 21.29 -19.84
N ASN A 108 -4.89 22.07 -18.77
CA ASN A 108 -3.61 22.61 -18.35
C ASN A 108 -3.36 22.26 -16.87
N GLU A 109 -2.17 21.76 -16.53
CA GLU A 109 -1.78 21.47 -15.13
C GLU A 109 -0.82 22.51 -14.55
N HIS A 110 -0.67 23.66 -15.22
CA HIS A 110 0.16 24.75 -14.72
C HIS A 110 -0.54 25.46 -13.57
N VAL A 111 0.11 25.52 -12.42
CA VAL A 111 -0.31 26.36 -11.31
C VAL A 111 0.13 27.79 -11.62
N HIS A 112 -0.76 28.59 -12.22
CA HIS A 112 -0.55 30.02 -12.41
C HIS A 112 -1.55 30.80 -11.53
N ASP A 113 -1.06 31.84 -10.85
CA ASP A 113 -1.85 32.92 -10.25
C ASP A 113 -3.11 32.52 -9.47
N ASN A 114 -3.02 31.51 -8.60
CA ASN A 114 -4.12 31.09 -7.71
C ASN A 114 -5.44 30.70 -8.44
N ILE A 115 -5.40 30.45 -9.75
CA ILE A 115 -6.53 29.91 -10.49
C ILE A 115 -6.34 28.39 -10.56
N CYS A 116 -7.35 27.64 -10.12
CA CYS A 116 -7.31 26.19 -10.06
C CYS A 116 -7.52 25.58 -11.47
N GLU A 117 -6.56 25.80 -12.37
CA GLU A 117 -6.55 25.16 -13.69
C GLU A 117 -6.16 23.67 -13.59
N GLY A 118 -5.57 23.25 -12.46
CA GLY A 118 -5.07 21.90 -12.18
C GLY A 118 -6.11 20.77 -12.09
N GLY A 119 -7.33 20.98 -12.56
CA GLY A 119 -8.40 19.99 -12.62
C GLY A 119 -9.13 19.73 -11.31
N ASN A 120 -10.19 18.91 -11.38
CA ASN A 120 -11.07 18.65 -10.23
C ASN A 120 -10.32 18.02 -9.05
N PHE A 121 -9.26 17.24 -9.29
CA PHE A 121 -8.47 16.66 -8.20
C PHE A 121 -7.80 17.72 -7.33
N LEU A 122 -7.02 18.62 -7.94
CA LEU A 122 -6.40 19.70 -7.17
C LEU A 122 -7.47 20.64 -6.61
N GLY A 123 -8.53 20.92 -7.36
CA GLY A 123 -9.69 21.68 -6.88
C GLY A 123 -10.26 21.14 -5.57
N MET A 124 -10.52 19.83 -5.51
CA MET A 124 -11.01 19.17 -4.30
C MET A 124 -9.98 19.17 -3.17
N VAL A 125 -8.69 18.99 -3.47
CA VAL A 125 -7.62 19.06 -2.45
C VAL A 125 -7.55 20.46 -1.83
N TYR A 126 -7.57 21.52 -2.63
CA TYR A 126 -7.56 22.90 -2.15
C TYR A 126 -8.83 23.25 -1.39
N LEU A 127 -9.99 22.79 -1.84
CA LEU A 127 -11.26 22.97 -1.14
C LEU A 127 -11.24 22.29 0.23
N MET A 128 -10.83 21.02 0.29
CA MET A 128 -10.77 20.27 1.55
C MET A 128 -9.75 20.87 2.52
N ALA A 129 -8.63 21.40 2.02
CA ALA A 129 -7.63 22.05 2.86
C ALA A 129 -8.12 23.33 3.56
N GLN A 130 -9.25 23.92 3.15
CA GLN A 130 -9.88 25.01 3.90
C GLN A 130 -10.49 24.53 5.22
N TYR A 131 -10.80 23.23 5.33
CA TYR A 131 -11.49 22.62 6.47
C TYR A 131 -10.69 21.49 7.14
N ASP A 132 -9.63 20.99 6.50
CA ASP A 132 -8.79 19.91 6.98
C ASP A 132 -7.34 20.38 7.18
N GLU A 133 -6.91 20.46 8.44
CA GLU A 133 -5.57 20.94 8.83
C GLU A 133 -4.42 20.07 8.26
N ILE A 134 -4.68 18.79 8.01
CA ILE A 134 -3.67 17.86 7.49
C ILE A 134 -3.36 18.21 6.04
N LEU A 135 -4.39 18.41 5.21
CA LEU A 135 -4.20 18.88 3.84
C LEU A 135 -3.68 20.32 3.78
N ALA A 136 -4.16 21.20 4.66
CA ALA A 136 -3.62 22.56 4.76
C ALA A 136 -2.11 22.55 4.96
N LYS A 137 -1.63 21.70 5.89
CA LYS A 137 -0.20 21.51 6.14
C LYS A 137 0.55 20.95 4.92
N VAL A 138 -0.03 20.00 4.18
CA VAL A 138 0.59 19.44 2.96
C VAL A 138 0.73 20.52 1.87
N ILE A 139 -0.30 21.33 1.67
CA ILE A 139 -0.29 22.39 0.67
C ILE A 139 0.75 23.45 1.00
N SER A 140 0.88 23.81 2.29
CA SER A 140 1.86 24.79 2.75
C SER A 140 3.31 24.31 2.71
N LEU A 141 3.57 23.01 2.45
CA LEU A 141 4.94 22.51 2.32
C LEU A 141 5.68 23.20 1.15
N PRO A 142 7.02 23.32 1.22
CA PRO A 142 7.82 23.88 0.13
C PRO A 142 7.58 23.16 -1.21
N ALA A 143 7.80 23.86 -2.32
CA ALA A 143 7.56 23.30 -3.67
C ALA A 143 8.35 22.01 -3.96
N ARG A 144 9.53 21.84 -3.35
CA ARG A 144 10.39 20.64 -3.50
C ARG A 144 10.04 19.51 -2.53
N ALA A 145 9.11 19.71 -1.61
CA ALA A 145 8.69 18.67 -0.68
C ALA A 145 7.76 17.66 -1.38
N THR A 146 7.82 16.40 -0.95
CA THR A 146 6.90 15.37 -1.41
C THR A 146 5.50 15.66 -0.86
N LYS A 147 4.53 15.91 -1.75
CA LYS A 147 3.13 16.19 -1.37
C LYS A 147 2.14 15.08 -1.74
N TYR A 148 2.57 14.08 -2.53
CA TYR A 148 1.70 13.06 -3.14
C TYR A 148 0.59 13.58 -4.08
N LEU A 149 0.61 14.88 -4.40
CA LEU A 149 -0.35 15.53 -5.29
C LEU A 149 0.10 15.56 -6.75
N SER A 150 1.25 14.97 -7.06
CA SER A 150 1.78 15.04 -8.42
C SER A 150 0.95 14.17 -9.36
N PRO A 151 0.92 14.51 -10.65
CA PRO A 151 0.12 13.75 -11.60
C PRO A 151 0.60 12.30 -11.73
N LYS A 152 1.92 12.07 -11.62
CA LYS A 152 2.49 10.71 -11.60
C LYS A 152 1.95 9.86 -10.45
N ILE A 153 1.94 10.40 -9.23
CA ILE A 153 1.46 9.69 -8.04
C ILE A 153 -0.05 9.47 -8.11
N GLN A 154 -0.80 10.47 -8.59
CA GLN A 154 -2.23 10.32 -8.82
C GLN A 154 -2.54 9.13 -9.74
N ASN A 155 -1.83 9.00 -10.87
CA ASN A 155 -2.04 7.89 -11.80
C ASN A 155 -1.68 6.54 -11.17
N GLU A 156 -0.58 6.47 -10.43
CA GLU A 156 -0.19 5.25 -9.71
C GLU A 156 -1.27 4.82 -8.70
N LEU A 157 -1.84 5.77 -7.94
CA LEU A 157 -2.95 5.48 -7.02
C LEU A 157 -4.20 5.01 -7.76
N ILE A 158 -4.56 5.65 -8.88
CA ILE A 158 -5.69 5.24 -9.72
C ILE A 158 -5.48 3.81 -10.23
N GLU A 159 -4.29 3.47 -10.72
CA GLU A 159 -3.95 2.13 -11.20
C GLU A 159 -4.05 1.07 -10.09
N LEU A 160 -3.55 1.38 -8.89
CA LEU A 160 -3.64 0.48 -7.73
C LEU A 160 -5.09 0.25 -7.30
N LEU A 161 -5.90 1.31 -7.27
CA LEU A 161 -7.33 1.22 -6.95
C LEU A 161 -8.08 0.42 -8.02
N ALA A 162 -7.85 0.71 -9.30
CA ALA A 162 -8.43 -0.02 -10.42
C ALA A 162 -8.08 -1.51 -10.35
N LYS A 163 -6.81 -1.85 -10.12
CA LYS A 163 -6.37 -3.24 -9.93
C LYS A 163 -7.10 -3.93 -8.78
N THR A 164 -7.27 -3.24 -7.65
CA THR A 164 -7.96 -3.79 -6.48
C THR A 164 -9.43 -4.07 -6.79
N VAL A 165 -10.11 -3.13 -7.46
CA VAL A 165 -11.50 -3.29 -7.92
C VAL A 165 -11.61 -4.45 -8.92
N THR A 166 -10.73 -4.53 -9.91
CA THR A 166 -10.72 -5.60 -10.90
C THR A 166 -10.50 -6.98 -10.26
N VAL A 167 -9.56 -7.11 -9.32
CA VAL A 167 -9.32 -8.37 -8.60
C VAL A 167 -10.57 -8.78 -7.81
N SER A 168 -11.18 -7.84 -7.09
CA SER A 168 -12.43 -8.08 -6.36
C SER A 168 -13.57 -8.50 -7.28
N LEU A 169 -13.70 -7.84 -8.43
CA LEU A 169 -14.72 -8.14 -9.42
C LEU A 169 -14.52 -9.53 -10.05
N VAL A 170 -13.29 -9.89 -10.45
CA VAL A 170 -12.98 -11.22 -10.97
C VAL A 170 -13.29 -12.31 -9.94
N HIS A 171 -13.00 -12.06 -8.65
CA HIS A 171 -13.37 -13.00 -7.60
C HIS A 171 -14.89 -13.19 -7.50
N LYS A 172 -15.67 -12.10 -7.55
CA LYS A 172 -17.14 -12.15 -7.55
C LYS A 172 -17.72 -12.85 -8.77
N ILE A 173 -17.12 -12.66 -9.94
CA ILE A 173 -17.54 -13.34 -11.18
C ILE A 173 -17.28 -14.84 -11.05
N ASN A 174 -16.09 -15.25 -10.61
CA ASN A 174 -15.73 -16.65 -10.45
C ASN A 174 -16.54 -17.37 -9.36
N ALA A 175 -17.01 -16.64 -8.35
CA ALA A 175 -17.88 -17.17 -7.30
C ALA A 175 -19.35 -17.27 -7.74
N SER A 176 -19.75 -16.60 -8.83
CA SER A 176 -21.12 -16.63 -9.31
C SER A 176 -21.41 -17.95 -10.04
N PRO A 177 -22.56 -18.61 -9.78
CA PRO A 177 -22.92 -19.85 -10.47
C PRO A 177 -23.23 -19.63 -11.95
N PHE A 178 -23.70 -18.43 -12.33
CA PHE A 178 -24.09 -18.10 -13.68
C PHE A 178 -23.68 -16.68 -14.03
N TRP A 179 -23.02 -16.52 -15.17
CA TRP A 179 -22.70 -15.22 -15.75
C TRP A 179 -22.77 -15.28 -17.28
N ALA A 180 -23.00 -14.12 -17.88
CA ALA A 180 -23.02 -13.91 -19.32
C ALA A 180 -22.08 -12.77 -19.69
N LEU A 181 -21.45 -12.90 -20.85
CA LEU A 181 -20.62 -11.87 -21.46
C LEU A 181 -21.47 -11.05 -22.42
N ILE A 182 -21.54 -9.74 -22.19
CA ILE A 182 -22.16 -8.78 -23.09
C ILE A 182 -21.03 -8.00 -23.76
N LEU A 183 -21.01 -8.06 -25.08
CA LEU A 183 -20.06 -7.34 -25.92
C LEU A 183 -20.85 -6.39 -26.80
N ASP A 184 -20.55 -5.08 -26.71
CA ASP A 184 -21.17 -4.07 -27.54
C ASP A 184 -20.09 -3.22 -28.21
N SER A 185 -20.16 -3.10 -29.53
CA SER A 185 -19.15 -2.41 -30.35
C SER A 185 -19.71 -1.11 -30.89
N THR A 186 -18.98 -0.03 -30.69
CA THR A 186 -19.27 1.26 -31.31
C THR A 186 -18.06 1.78 -32.05
N SER A 187 -18.23 2.21 -33.30
CA SER A 187 -17.17 2.89 -34.05
C SER A 187 -17.11 4.36 -33.63
N ASP A 188 -15.93 4.87 -33.27
CA ASP A 188 -15.77 6.29 -32.97
C ASP A 188 -15.59 7.15 -34.25
N ILE A 189 -15.45 8.47 -34.07
CA ILE A 189 -15.27 9.44 -35.18
C ILE A 189 -14.01 9.12 -36.02
N THR A 190 -13.04 8.40 -35.45
CA THR A 190 -11.82 7.96 -36.13
C THR A 190 -11.96 6.61 -36.83
N ARG A 191 -13.17 6.02 -36.83
CA ARG A 191 -13.50 4.68 -37.37
C ARG A 191 -12.74 3.55 -36.68
N ILE A 192 -12.32 3.77 -35.44
CA ILE A 192 -11.77 2.72 -34.59
C ILE A 192 -12.93 2.13 -33.81
N ASP A 193 -13.11 0.82 -33.93
CA ASP A 193 -14.11 0.10 -33.15
C ASP A 193 -13.67 0.04 -31.69
N GLN A 194 -14.54 0.45 -30.78
CA GLN A 194 -14.36 0.29 -29.35
C GLN A 194 -15.36 -0.74 -28.85
N LEU A 195 -14.84 -1.87 -28.38
CA LEU A 195 -15.64 -2.97 -27.85
C LEU A 195 -15.77 -2.82 -26.34
N SER A 196 -16.97 -2.52 -25.87
CA SER A 196 -17.28 -2.56 -24.43
C SER A 196 -17.45 -4.00 -23.95
N VAL A 197 -16.89 -4.29 -22.79
CA VAL A 197 -16.95 -5.62 -22.17
C VAL A 197 -17.70 -5.50 -20.85
N ILE A 198 -18.88 -6.12 -20.78
CA ILE A 198 -19.75 -6.11 -19.60
C ILE A 198 -20.01 -7.56 -19.19
N ILE A 199 -19.90 -7.84 -17.90
CA ILE A 199 -20.29 -9.13 -17.32
C ILE A 199 -21.61 -8.97 -16.58
N ARG A 200 -22.61 -9.73 -17.00
CA ARG A 200 -23.89 -9.85 -16.30
C ARG A 200 -23.86 -11.12 -15.47
N ARG A 201 -23.95 -11.01 -14.14
CA ARG A 201 -23.81 -12.16 -13.23
C ARG A 201 -24.96 -12.24 -12.23
N VAL A 202 -25.21 -13.45 -11.74
CA VAL A 202 -26.16 -13.68 -10.64
C VAL A 202 -25.44 -13.52 -9.31
N GLN A 203 -25.97 -12.66 -8.44
CA GLN A 203 -25.53 -12.51 -7.06
C GLN A 203 -26.54 -13.21 -6.15
N ILE A 204 -26.06 -14.15 -5.35
CA ILE A 204 -26.87 -14.88 -4.38
C ILE A 204 -26.37 -14.51 -2.99
N ASP A 205 -27.27 -13.98 -2.16
CA ASP A 205 -27.01 -13.65 -0.75
C ASP A 205 -28.13 -14.25 0.12
N GLY A 206 -27.86 -15.43 0.67
CA GLY A 206 -28.88 -16.26 1.32
C GLY A 206 -30.00 -16.62 0.33
N ASP A 207 -31.23 -16.24 0.65
CA ASP A 207 -32.41 -16.46 -0.20
C ASP A 207 -32.61 -15.35 -1.25
N ASN A 208 -31.82 -14.27 -1.20
CA ASN A 208 -31.93 -13.17 -2.15
C ASN A 208 -31.10 -13.47 -3.41
N CYS A 209 -31.74 -13.35 -4.57
CA CYS A 209 -31.13 -13.47 -5.88
C CYS A 209 -31.29 -12.15 -6.65
N SER A 210 -30.18 -11.55 -7.05
CA SER A 210 -30.16 -10.34 -7.86
C SER A 210 -29.24 -10.51 -9.08
N ILE A 211 -29.48 -9.69 -10.11
CA ILE A 211 -28.65 -9.64 -11.29
C ILE A 211 -27.82 -8.36 -11.23
N GLU A 212 -26.51 -8.49 -11.37
CA GLU A 212 -25.58 -7.37 -11.45
C GLU A 212 -24.92 -7.31 -12.81
N GLU A 213 -24.75 -6.10 -13.34
CA GLU A 213 -23.97 -5.82 -14.53
C GLU A 213 -22.70 -5.09 -14.12
N ASN A 214 -21.55 -5.62 -14.52
CA ASN A 214 -20.25 -5.09 -14.15
C ASN A 214 -19.44 -4.82 -15.42
N PHE A 215 -19.16 -3.53 -15.66
CA PHE A 215 -18.30 -3.09 -16.74
C PHE A 215 -16.84 -3.42 -16.44
N LEU A 216 -16.17 -4.13 -17.36
CA LEU A 216 -14.75 -4.48 -17.23
C LEU A 216 -13.82 -3.48 -17.93
N GLY A 217 -14.30 -2.83 -18.98
CA GLY A 217 -13.49 -1.91 -19.76
C GLY A 217 -13.83 -1.92 -21.25
N PHE A 218 -13.06 -1.14 -22.00
CA PHE A 218 -13.06 -1.15 -23.46
C PHE A 218 -11.85 -1.92 -23.99
N VAL A 219 -12.06 -2.66 -25.07
CA VAL A 219 -11.00 -3.24 -25.91
C VAL A 219 -10.97 -2.43 -27.21
N LYS A 220 -9.76 -2.00 -27.60
CA LYS A 220 -9.49 -1.30 -28.85
C LYS A 220 -8.84 -2.26 -29.85
#